data_AF-A0A822GJZ5-F1
#
_entry.id   AF-A0A822GJZ5-F1
#
_cell.length_a   1.000
_cell.length_b   1.000
_cell.length_c   1.000
_cell.angle_alpha   90.00
_cell.angle_beta   90.00
_cell.angle_gamma   90.00
#
_symmetry.space_group_name_H-M   'P 1'
#
loop_
_entity.id
_entity.type
_entity.pdbx_description
1 polymer ?
#
loop_
_entity_poly.entity_id
_entity_poly.type
_entity_poly.pdbx_seq_one_letter_code
_entity_poly.pdbx_strand_id
1 'polypeptide(L)'
;IDYLIRQNNNYGSQQGDERISSEYGHQIFRRLNDYYDLPPGTEHQCWKQVDRENLGYITQEDLMDYISQQKAYNRRYHNFL
;
A
#
# COMPACT_ATOMS: atom_id res chain seq x y z
N ILE A 1 3.16 8.81 -4.77
CA ILE A 1 2.89 7.40 -4.42
C ILE A 1 4.08 6.55 -4.83
N ASP A 2 4.46 6.55 -6.12
CA ASP A 2 5.70 5.95 -6.64
C ASP A 2 6.96 6.23 -5.81
N TYR A 3 7.18 7.49 -5.40
CA TYR A 3 8.34 7.85 -4.57
C TYR A 3 8.32 7.20 -3.17
N LEU A 4 7.14 7.12 -2.53
CA LEU A 4 6.99 6.54 -1.19
C LEU A 4 7.11 5.01 -1.21
N ILE A 5 6.64 4.37 -2.29
CA ILE A 5 6.76 2.92 -2.50
C ILE A 5 8.22 2.56 -2.81
N ARG A 6 8.90 3.32 -3.67
CA ARG A 6 10.34 3.13 -3.96
C ARG A 6 11.24 3.36 -2.74
N GLN A 7 10.95 4.38 -1.93
CA GLN A 7 11.68 4.64 -0.68
C GLN A 7 11.49 3.52 0.35
N ASN A 8 10.30 2.92 0.41
CA ASN A 8 10.04 1.78 1.29
C ASN A 8 10.70 0.49 0.78
N ASN A 9 10.70 0.25 -0.54
CA ASN A 9 11.22 -1.01 -1.12
C ASN A 9 12.72 -1.20 -0.86
N ASN A 10 13.47 -0.11 -0.67
CA ASN A 10 14.89 -0.17 -0.29
C ASN A 10 15.16 -0.67 1.14
N TYR A 11 14.15 -0.68 2.03
CA TYR A 11 14.31 -1.14 3.41
C TYR A 11 13.75 -2.55 3.67
N GLY A 12 13.02 -3.13 2.71
CA GLY A 12 12.33 -4.40 2.88
C GLY A 12 12.57 -5.44 1.78
N SER A 13 13.36 -5.15 0.75
CA SER A 13 13.65 -6.14 -0.29
C SER A 13 14.57 -7.25 0.25
N GLN A 14 13.97 -8.32 0.77
CA GLN A 14 14.60 -9.63 0.63
C GLN A 14 14.75 -9.88 -0.87
N GLN A 15 16.00 -9.97 -1.31
CA GLN A 15 16.38 -10.27 -2.69
C GLN A 15 15.59 -11.48 -3.21
N GLY A 16 14.82 -11.29 -4.27
CA GLY A 16 14.51 -12.37 -5.23
C GLY A 16 13.05 -12.72 -5.47
N ASP A 17 12.10 -12.24 -4.67
CA ASP A 17 10.67 -12.48 -4.92
C ASP A 17 9.97 -11.13 -4.87
N GLU A 18 9.32 -10.70 -5.95
CA GLU A 18 8.67 -9.38 -6.12
C GLU A 18 7.40 -9.21 -5.25
N ARG A 19 7.39 -9.91 -4.11
CA ARG A 19 6.28 -10.08 -3.18
C ARG A 19 6.47 -9.19 -1.97
N ILE A 20 5.41 -8.50 -1.60
CA ILE A 20 5.28 -7.64 -0.44
C ILE A 20 4.64 -8.49 0.67
N SER A 21 5.38 -8.74 1.75
CA SER A 21 4.86 -9.45 2.92
C SER A 21 3.81 -8.63 3.66
N SER A 22 2.97 -9.30 4.45
CA SER A 22 1.95 -8.63 5.28
C SER A 22 2.51 -7.57 6.23
N GLU A 23 3.62 -7.88 6.91
CA GLU A 23 4.27 -6.91 7.81
C GLU A 23 4.66 -5.63 7.05
N TYR A 24 5.27 -5.80 5.88
CA TYR A 24 5.74 -4.69 5.08
C TYR A 24 4.57 -3.93 4.40
N GLY A 25 3.55 -4.63 3.93
CA GLY A 25 2.33 -4.04 3.39
C GLY A 25 1.56 -3.19 4.41
N HIS A 26 1.45 -3.65 5.66
CA HIS A 26 0.88 -2.85 6.74
C HIS A 26 1.66 -1.54 6.97
N GLN A 27 3.01 -1.57 6.88
CA GLN A 27 3.82 -0.36 6.99
C GLN A 27 3.57 0.61 5.84
N ILE A 28 3.42 0.11 4.60
CA ILE A 28 3.08 0.95 3.44
C ILE A 28 1.71 1.61 3.65
N PHE A 29 0.69 0.84 4.01
CA PHE A 29 -0.65 1.39 4.24
C PHE A 29 -0.70 2.36 5.40
N ARG A 30 0.04 2.11 6.50
CA ARG A 30 0.14 3.08 7.60
C ARG A 30 0.71 4.41 7.12
N ARG A 31 1.80 4.40 6.36
CA ARG A 31 2.39 5.63 5.80
C ARG A 31 1.45 6.34 4.83
N LEU A 32 0.68 5.60 4.04
CA LEU A 32 -0.35 6.18 3.17
C LEU A 32 -1.49 6.79 3.98
N ASN A 33 -1.95 6.12 5.03
CA ASN A 33 -2.98 6.63 5.92
C ASN A 33 -2.54 7.92 6.59
N ASP A 34 -1.32 7.95 7.15
CA ASP A 34 -0.74 9.15 7.77
C ASP A 34 -0.67 10.32 6.77
N TYR A 35 -0.30 10.03 5.51
CA TYR A 35 -0.21 11.04 4.46
C TYR A 35 -1.57 11.59 4.01
N TYR A 36 -2.61 10.76 4.03
CA TYR A 36 -3.96 11.11 3.59
C TYR A 36 -4.92 11.42 4.75
N ASP A 37 -4.39 11.52 5.98
CA ASP A 37 -5.14 11.79 7.21
C ASP A 37 -6.29 10.81 7.44
N LEU A 38 -6.02 9.52 7.21
CA LEU A 38 -6.96 8.43 7.44
C LEU A 38 -6.86 7.91 8.88
N PRO A 39 -7.96 7.40 9.46
CA PRO A 39 -7.96 6.89 10.82
C PRO A 39 -6.92 5.79 11.08
N PRO A 40 -6.29 5.77 12.26
CA PRO A 40 -5.45 4.64 12.68
C PRO A 40 -6.25 3.32 12.65
N GLY A 41 -5.62 2.24 12.19
CA GLY A 41 -6.26 0.93 12.04
C GLY A 41 -6.86 0.69 10.65
N THR A 42 -7.00 1.73 9.82
CA THR A 42 -7.41 1.59 8.41
C THR A 42 -6.40 0.74 7.62
N GLU A 43 -5.13 0.67 8.03
CA GLU A 43 -4.11 -0.14 7.35
C GLU A 43 -4.41 -1.64 7.41
N HIS A 44 -5.07 -2.10 8.48
CA HIS A 44 -5.46 -3.50 8.62
C HIS A 44 -6.61 -3.84 7.68
N GLN A 45 -7.55 -2.89 7.49
CA GLN A 45 -8.65 -3.05 6.56
C GLN A 45 -8.16 -3.03 5.11
N CYS A 46 -7.25 -2.11 4.77
CA CYS A 46 -6.64 -2.06 3.44
C CYS A 46 -5.84 -3.32 3.11
N TRP A 47 -5.02 -3.79 4.06
CA TRP A 47 -4.28 -5.04 3.87
C TRP A 47 -5.21 -6.23 3.62
N LYS A 48 -6.25 -6.40 4.44
CA LYS A 48 -7.23 -7.49 4.28
C LYS A 48 -7.95 -7.45 2.92
N GLN A 49 -8.10 -6.27 2.33
CA GLN A 49 -8.75 -6.13 1.03
C GLN A 49 -7.84 -6.43 -0.17
N VAL A 50 -6.53 -6.24 -0.02
CA VAL A 50 -5.55 -6.56 -1.06
C VAL A 50 -5.08 -8.01 -0.96
N ASP A 51 -4.85 -8.52 0.25
CA ASP A 51 -4.55 -9.94 0.53
C ASP A 51 -5.84 -10.77 0.62
N ARG A 52 -6.63 -10.78 -0.47
CA ARG A 52 -7.97 -11.39 -0.51
C ARG A 52 -7.95 -12.89 -0.23
N GLU A 53 -6.89 -13.55 -0.67
CA GLU A 53 -6.68 -14.99 -0.51
C GLU A 53 -6.01 -15.35 0.82
N ASN A 54 -5.68 -14.35 1.66
CA ASN A 54 -5.03 -14.50 2.95
C ASN A 54 -3.73 -15.33 2.85
N LEU A 55 -2.94 -15.05 1.82
CA LEU A 55 -1.67 -15.70 1.54
C LEU A 55 -0.54 -15.12 2.40
N GLY A 56 -0.75 -13.96 3.02
CA GLY A 56 0.25 -13.26 3.83
C GLY A 56 1.29 -12.50 2.98
N TYR A 57 1.13 -12.48 1.66
CA TYR A 57 1.92 -11.69 0.72
C TYR A 57 1.09 -11.31 -0.50
N ILE A 58 1.48 -10.24 -1.17
CA ILE A 58 0.90 -9.75 -2.43
C ILE A 58 2.01 -9.36 -3.40
N THR A 59 1.73 -9.20 -4.68
CA THR A 59 2.70 -8.62 -5.61
C THR A 59 2.68 -7.09 -5.55
N GLN A 60 3.70 -6.44 -6.11
CA GLN A 60 3.67 -4.99 -6.29
C GLN A 60 2.51 -4.54 -7.19
N GLU A 61 2.14 -5.32 -8.21
CA GLU A 61 1.02 -5.03 -9.11
C GLU A 61 -0.30 -5.00 -8.34
N ASP A 62 -0.57 -6.02 -7.53
CA ASP A 62 -1.77 -6.09 -6.68
C ASP A 62 -1.91 -4.85 -5.77
N LEU A 63 -0.79 -4.42 -5.19
CA LEU A 63 -0.74 -3.24 -4.33
C LEU A 63 -1.06 -1.96 -5.11
N MET A 64 -0.44 -1.77 -6.27
CA MET A 64 -0.64 -0.59 -7.11
C MET A 64 -2.06 -0.51 -7.65
N ASP A 65 -2.60 -1.64 -8.10
CA ASP A 65 -3.99 -1.75 -8.56
C ASP A 65 -4.96 -1.41 -7.45
N TYR A 66 -4.76 -1.95 -6.24
CA TYR A 66 -5.59 -1.60 -5.09
C TYR A 66 -5.54 -0.10 -4.79
N ILE A 67 -4.35 0.49 -4.67
CA ILE A 67 -4.20 1.92 -4.36
C ILE A 67 -4.86 2.79 -5.44
N SER A 68 -4.70 2.43 -6.72
CA SER A 68 -5.25 3.17 -7.86
C SER A 68 -6.79 3.18 -7.89
N GLN A 69 -7.45 2.19 -7.28
CA GLN A 69 -8.92 2.10 -7.21
C GLN A 69 -9.50 2.86 -6.01
N GLN A 70 -8.69 3.11 -4.97
CA GLN A 70 -9.17 3.77 -3.76
C GLN A 70 -9.25 5.30 -3.92
N LYS A 71 -10.47 5.84 -3.89
CA LYS A 71 -10.72 7.30 -3.93
C LYS A 71 -9.96 8.05 -2.83
N ALA A 72 -9.79 7.42 -1.66
CA ALA A 72 -9.06 8.00 -0.53
C ALA A 72 -7.59 8.32 -0.89
N TYR A 73 -6.92 7.41 -1.62
CA TYR A 73 -5.53 7.58 -2.05
C TYR A 73 -5.38 8.37 -3.36
N ASN A 74 -6.47 8.59 -4.08
CA ASN A 74 -6.51 9.41 -5.29
C ASN A 74 -6.95 10.86 -5.06
N ARG A 75 -7.27 11.26 -3.83
CA ARG A 75 -7.74 12.63 -3.51
C ARG A 75 -6.81 13.74 -4.01
N ARG A 76 -5.50 13.47 -4.15
CA ARG A 76 -4.51 14.44 -4.64
C ARG A 76 -4.57 14.65 -6.16
N TYR A 77 -5.20 13.76 -6.94
CA TYR A 77 -5.41 13.95 -8.39
C TYR A 77 -6.71 14.71 -8.72
N HIS A 78 -7.62 14.93 -7.76
CA HIS A 78 -8.85 15.69 -7.99
C HIS A 78 -8.70 17.22 -7.87
N ASN A 79 -7.59 17.74 -7.35
CA ASN A 79 -7.37 19.19 -7.16
C ASN A 79 -6.56 19.84 -8.32
N PHE A 80 -6.49 19.20 -9.49
CA PHE A 80 -5.82 19.73 -10.69
C PHE A 80 -6.74 19.79 -11.93
N LEU A 81 -8.06 19.89 -11.74
CA LEU A 81 -9.02 20.22 -12.80
C LEU A 81 -9.88 21.41 -12.39
#